data_AF-A0A2P9F403-F1
#
_entry.id   AF-A0A2P9F403-F1
#
_cell.length_a   1.000
_cell.length_b   1.000
_cell.length_c   1.000
_cell.angle_alpha   90.00
_cell.angle_beta   90.00
_cell.angle_gamma   90.00
#
_symmetry.space_group_name_H-M   'P 1'
#
loop_
_entity.id
_entity.type
_entity.pdbx_description
1 polymer ?
#
loop_
_entity_poly.entity_id
_entity_poly.type
_entity_poly.pdbx_seq_one_letter_code
_entity_poly.pdbx_strand_id
1 'polypeptide(L)'
;MWQDSSFEDLIQYNDGFRTGLIGTPEQIAERVVAYKKPGVDLFLLGFLHYQEEVEYFGRRVLPLVRELEARLPEAGPETEAGARAVTVPAHA
;
A
#
# COMPACT_ATOMS: atom_id res chain seq x y z
N MET A 1 15.06 -11.29 -5.18
CA MET A 1 15.20 -10.23 -4.14
C MET A 1 15.30 -10.83 -2.74
N TRP A 2 14.44 -11.78 -2.35
CA TRP A 2 14.55 -12.49 -1.06
C TRP A 2 15.24 -13.86 -1.14
N GLN A 3 15.11 -14.52 -2.29
CA GLN A 3 15.63 -15.87 -2.51
C GLN A 3 17.17 -15.94 -2.47
N ASP A 4 17.84 -14.80 -2.71
CA ASP A 4 19.30 -14.71 -2.84
C ASP A 4 19.93 -13.88 -1.70
N SER A 5 19.18 -13.61 -0.62
CA SER A 5 19.65 -12.76 0.48
C SER A 5 20.71 -13.45 1.35
N SER A 6 21.78 -12.73 1.70
CA SER A 6 22.81 -13.17 2.66
C SER A 6 22.51 -12.69 4.09
N PHE A 7 23.35 -13.09 5.05
CA PHE A 7 23.19 -12.69 6.46
C PHE A 7 23.30 -11.17 6.65
N GLU A 8 24.11 -10.49 5.83
CA GLU A 8 24.29 -9.04 5.82
C GLU A 8 23.03 -8.29 5.36
N ASP A 9 22.18 -8.94 4.55
CA ASP A 9 20.90 -8.39 4.08
C ASP A 9 19.77 -8.52 5.13
N LEU A 10 20.02 -9.26 6.21
CA LEU A 10 19.06 -9.40 7.32
C LEU A 10 18.96 -8.12 8.17
N ILE A 11 19.91 -7.20 8.04
CA ILE A 11 19.81 -5.85 8.62
C ILE A 11 18.92 -5.00 7.71
N GLN A 12 17.62 -5.16 7.87
CA GLN A 12 16.65 -4.32 7.17
C GLN A 12 16.58 -2.97 7.88
N TYR A 13 17.28 -1.97 7.33
CA TYR A 13 16.89 -0.59 7.58
C TYR A 13 15.41 -0.47 7.22
N ASN A 14 14.57 -0.09 8.19
CA ASN A 14 13.14 0.01 7.97
C ASN A 14 12.87 1.18 7.01
N ASP A 15 12.94 0.89 5.72
CA ASP A 15 12.53 1.78 4.64
C ASP A 15 11.01 1.79 4.47
N GLY A 16 10.26 1.07 5.32
CA GLY A 16 8.80 1.04 5.34
C GLY A 16 8.18 2.43 5.54
N PHE A 17 8.95 3.38 6.08
CA PHE A 17 8.54 4.78 6.24
C PHE A 17 8.80 5.66 5.02
N ARG A 18 9.45 5.18 3.95
CA ARG A 18 9.70 5.98 2.73
C ARG A 18 8.42 6.43 2.04
N THR A 19 7.32 5.70 2.25
CA THR A 19 5.99 6.08 1.76
C THR A 19 5.41 7.31 2.48
N GLY A 20 6.00 7.71 3.61
CA GLY A 20 5.59 8.88 4.36
C GLY A 20 4.17 8.80 4.94
N LEU A 21 3.61 7.60 5.10
CA LEU A 21 2.26 7.37 5.67
C LEU A 21 2.24 7.59 7.19
N ILE A 22 2.75 8.74 7.64
CA ILE A 22 2.84 9.17 9.03
C ILE A 22 2.11 10.51 9.14
N GLY A 23 1.13 10.61 10.03
CA GLY A 23 0.38 11.84 10.25
C GLY A 23 -1.07 11.59 10.66
N THR A 24 -1.91 12.60 10.43
CA THR A 24 -3.36 12.49 10.65
C THR A 24 -4.02 11.57 9.61
N PRO A 25 -5.24 11.06 9.87
CA PRO A 25 -5.95 10.24 8.88
C PRO A 25 -6.12 10.90 7.51
N GLU A 26 -6.37 12.22 7.49
CA GLU A 26 -6.53 13.02 6.28
C GLU A 26 -5.21 13.09 5.51
N GLN A 27 -4.12 13.39 6.22
CA GLN A 27 -2.77 13.42 5.68
C GLN A 27 -2.31 12.09 5.09
N ILE A 28 -2.71 10.97 5.72
CA ILE A 28 -2.41 9.63 5.22
C ILE A 28 -3.26 9.35 3.97
N ALA A 29 -4.56 9.67 4.00
CA ALA A 29 -5.46 9.44 2.87
C ALA A 29 -5.03 10.21 1.61
N GLU A 30 -4.66 11.48 1.76
CA GLU A 30 -4.13 12.30 0.66
C GLU A 30 -2.87 11.70 0.04
N ARG A 31 -1.96 11.17 0.86
CA ARG A 31 -0.73 10.51 0.38
C ARG A 31 -1.02 9.21 -0.35
N VAL A 32 -1.90 8.35 0.20
CA VAL A 32 -2.32 7.11 -0.46
C VAL A 32 -2.84 7.40 -1.88
N VAL A 33 -3.70 8.42 -2.02
CA VAL A 33 -4.26 8.81 -3.32
C VAL A 33 -3.20 9.45 -4.23
N ALA A 34 -2.23 10.18 -3.68
CA ALA A 34 -1.13 10.73 -4.47
C ALA A 34 -0.27 9.65 -5.14
N TYR A 35 -0.08 8.50 -4.50
CA TYR A 35 0.64 7.35 -5.08
C TYR A 35 -0.10 6.68 -6.24
N LYS A 36 -1.41 6.91 -6.42
CA LYS A 36 -2.10 6.43 -7.62
C LYS A 36 -1.64 7.11 -8.90
N LYS A 37 -1.20 8.38 -8.82
CA LYS A 37 -0.72 9.14 -10.00
C LYS A 37 0.44 8.45 -10.72
N PRO A 38 1.48 7.94 -10.03
CA PRO A 38 2.53 7.13 -10.66
C PRO A 38 2.13 5.67 -10.92
N GLY A 39 0.87 5.27 -10.72
CA GLY A 39 0.36 3.94 -11.07
C GLY A 39 0.38 2.91 -9.93
N VAL A 40 0.52 3.32 -8.67
CA VAL A 40 0.39 2.36 -7.54
C VAL A 40 -1.07 1.97 -7.35
N ASP A 41 -1.36 0.68 -7.40
CA ASP A 41 -2.68 0.08 -7.25
C ASP A 41 -2.84 -0.75 -5.97
N LEU A 42 -1.72 -1.17 -5.36
CA LEU A 42 -1.67 -1.97 -4.14
C LEU A 42 -0.75 -1.34 -3.07
N PHE A 43 -1.25 -1.30 -1.84
CA PHE A 43 -0.46 -1.01 -0.65
C PHE A 43 -0.41 -2.23 0.26
N LEU A 44 0.80 -2.74 0.51
CA LEU A 44 1.05 -3.75 1.54
C LEU A 44 1.42 -3.03 2.85
N LEU A 45 0.50 -3.00 3.81
CA LEU A 45 0.66 -2.27 5.06
C LEU A 45 1.11 -3.19 6.20
N GLY A 46 2.01 -2.70 7.04
CA GLY A 46 2.43 -3.32 8.29
C GLY A 46 2.13 -2.40 9.46
N PHE A 47 1.65 -2.98 10.56
CA PHE A 47 1.25 -2.28 11.78
C PHE A 47 2.00 -2.86 12.97
N LEU A 48 2.38 -2.01 13.94
CA LEU A 48 3.12 -2.47 15.12
C LEU A 48 2.15 -3.09 16.14
N HIS A 49 1.02 -2.40 16.39
CA HIS A 49 -0.08 -2.90 17.23
C HIS A 49 -1.24 -3.29 16.32
N TYR A 50 -1.09 -4.45 15.68
CA TYR A 50 -1.92 -4.86 14.54
C TYR A 50 -3.43 -4.78 14.81
N GLN A 51 -3.89 -5.27 15.97
CA GLN A 51 -5.32 -5.36 16.27
C GLN A 51 -5.99 -3.99 16.28
N GLU A 52 -5.45 -3.05 17.06
CA GLU A 52 -6.01 -1.71 17.21
C GLU A 52 -5.74 -0.83 15.99
N GLU A 53 -4.54 -0.94 15.41
CA GLU A 53 -4.13 -0.07 14.31
C GLU A 53 -4.84 -0.44 12.99
N VAL A 54 -5.12 -1.73 12.74
CA VAL A 54 -5.93 -2.14 11.57
C VAL A 54 -7.37 -1.66 11.71
N GLU A 55 -7.96 -1.80 12.90
CA GLU A 55 -9.32 -1.30 13.18
C GLU A 55 -9.37 0.23 13.02
N TYR A 56 -8.39 0.94 13.58
CA TYR A 56 -8.27 2.39 13.45
C TYR A 56 -8.12 2.80 11.98
N PHE A 57 -7.22 2.18 11.23
CA PHE A 57 -7.00 2.48 9.80
C PHE A 57 -8.28 2.26 9.00
N GLY A 58 -8.95 1.12 9.21
CA GLY A 58 -10.20 0.77 8.55
C GLY A 58 -11.34 1.75 8.85
N ARG A 59 -11.40 2.29 10.07
CA ARG A 59 -12.45 3.24 10.48
C ARG A 59 -12.15 4.70 10.16
N ARG A 60 -10.88 5.10 10.16
CA ARG A 60 -10.48 6.51 10.15
C ARG A 60 -9.80 6.94 8.86
N VAL A 61 -9.08 6.05 8.19
CA VAL A 61 -8.29 6.38 6.99
C VAL A 61 -8.97 5.88 5.74
N LEU A 62 -9.37 4.60 5.72
CA LEU A 62 -9.91 3.97 4.52
C LEU A 62 -11.15 4.69 3.95
N PRO A 63 -12.11 5.19 4.74
CA PRO A 63 -13.24 5.95 4.20
C PRO A 63 -12.82 7.24 3.48
N LEU A 64 -11.84 7.96 4.03
CA LEU A 64 -11.31 9.19 3.43
C LEU A 64 -10.60 8.90 2.10
N VAL A 65 -9.86 7.80 2.02
CA VAL A 65 -9.25 7.35 0.76
C VAL A 65 -10.33 7.12 -0.30
N ARG A 66 -11.42 6.42 0.04
CA ARG A 66 -12.52 6.14 -0.91
C ARG A 66 -13.23 7.42 -1.36
N GLU A 67 -13.45 8.37 -0.45
CA GLU A 67 -14.01 9.68 -0.78
C GLU A 67 -13.13 10.45 -1.77
N LEU A 68 -11.81 10.46 -1.54
CA LEU A 68 -10.86 11.13 -2.43
C LEU A 68 -10.72 10.41 -3.78
N GLU A 69 -10.72 9.08 -3.80
CA GLU A 69 -10.73 8.28 -5.03
C GLU A 69 -11.97 8.58 -5.89
N ALA A 70 -13.15 8.70 -5.28
CA ALA A 70 -14.40 9.01 -6.00
C ALA A 70 -14.40 10.40 -6.65
N ARG A 71 -13.48 11.30 -6.23
CA ARG A 71 -13.29 12.63 -6.82
C ARG A 71 -12.27 12.64 -7.95
N LEU A 72 -11.49 11.56 -8.11
CA LEU A 72 -10.56 11.46 -9.22
C LEU A 72 -11.32 11.12 -10.51
N PRO A 73 -10.92 11.70 -11.65
CA PRO A 73 -11.40 11.20 -12.93
C PRO A 73 -10.96 9.74 -13.09
N GLU A 74 -11.81 8.90 -13.71
CA GLU A 74 -11.50 7.49 -13.94
C GLU A 74 -10.12 7.34 -14.60
N ALA A 75 -9.27 6.52 -13.99
CA ALA A 75 -7.98 6.16 -14.58
C ALA A 75 -8.24 5.29 -15.81
N GLY A 76 -7.58 5.61 -16.92
CA GLY A 76 -7.74 4.89 -18.19
C GLY A 76 -7.37 3.40 -18.12
N PRO A 77 -7.66 2.64 -19.19
CA PRO A 77 -7.70 1.16 -19.22
C PRO A 77 -6.39 0.42 -18.88
N GLU A 78 -5.27 1.13 -18.67
CA GLU A 78 -3.98 0.52 -18.34
C GLU A 78 -3.93 -0.06 -16.90
N THR A 79 -4.79 0.41 -16.00
CA THR A 79 -4.82 -0.05 -14.59
C THR A 79 -5.43 -1.45 -14.41
N GLU A 80 -6.30 -1.92 -15.32
CA GLU A 80 -6.92 -3.25 -15.21
C GLU A 80 -6.00 -4.41 -15.66
N ALA A 81 -4.96 -4.11 -16.46
CA ALA A 81 -4.05 -5.12 -17.00
C ALA A 81 -3.13 -5.75 -15.92
N GLY A 82 -2.80 -5.00 -14.87
CA GLY A 82 -1.93 -5.46 -13.77
C GLY A 82 -2.58 -6.52 -12.86
N ALA A 83 -3.90 -6.47 -12.68
CA ALA A 83 -4.63 -7.35 -11.77
C ALA A 83 -4.76 -8.81 -12.27
N ARG A 84 -4.48 -9.09 -13.55
CA ARG A 84 -4.62 -10.44 -14.13
C ARG A 84 -3.38 -11.34 -14.02
N ALA A 85 -2.27 -10.85 -13.49
CA ALA A 85 -0.99 -11.55 -13.53
C ALA A 85 -0.42 -11.89 -12.13
N VAL A 86 -1.22 -12.55 -11.28
CA VAL A 86 -0.67 -13.26 -10.10
C VAL A 86 -1.29 -14.65 -10.01
N THR A 87 -0.92 -15.53 -10.94
CA THR A 87 -0.99 -16.98 -10.72
C THR A 87 0.32 -17.43 -10.11
N VAL A 88 0.32 -17.70 -8.81
CA VAL A 88 1.44 -18.37 -8.15
C VAL A 88 1.34 -19.87 -8.47
N PRO A 89 2.31 -20.49 -9.16
CA PRO A 89 2.29 -21.93 -9.34
C PRO A 89 2.52 -22.61 -7.99
N ALA A 90 1.65 -23.56 -7.63
CA ALA A 90 1.85 -24.43 -6.49
C ALA A 90 3.05 -25.33 -6.78
N HIS A 91 4.13 -25.17 -6.02
CA HIS A 91 5.26 -26.11 -6.07
C HIS A 91 4.96 -27.33 -5.19
N ALA A 92 5.19 -28.51 -5.78
CA ALA A 92 5.12 -29.84 -5.20
C ALA A 92 6.37 -30.18 -4.37
#